data_AF-A0AAJ0GRJ1-F1
#
_entry.id   AF-A0AAJ0GRJ1-F1
#
_cell.length_a   1.000
_cell.length_b   1.000
_cell.length_c   1.000
_cell.angle_alpha   90.00
_cell.angle_beta   90.00
_cell.angle_gamma   90.00
#
_symmetry.space_group_name_H-M   'P 1'
#
loop_
_entity.id
_entity.type
_entity.pdbx_description
1 polymer ?
#
loop_
_entity_poly.entity_id
_entity_poly.type
_entity_poly.pdbx_seq_one_letter_code
_entity_poly.pdbx_strand_id
1 'polypeptide(L)' 'MIEIGPMAQPDALALLENKLGPLSDTDVATDLVQALDLVPLAISQAATYIQARAPRSSPEKYLAEFRESGRKRSRLL' A
#
# COMPACT_ATOMS: atom_id res chain seq x y z
N MET A 1 -18.23 -6.74 14.57
CA MET A 1 -17.07 -6.11 13.91
C MET A 1 -16.06 -7.20 13.69
N ILE A 2 -15.63 -7.45 12.45
CA ILE A 2 -14.59 -8.44 12.16
C ILE A 2 -13.27 -7.67 12.14
N GLU A 3 -12.43 -7.88 13.16
CA GLU A 3 -11.07 -7.36 13.14
C GLU A 3 -10.24 -8.23 12.22
N ILE A 4 -9.71 -7.62 11.15
CA ILE A 4 -8.73 -8.27 10.29
C ILE A 4 -7.36 -7.82 10.83
N GLY A 5 -6.67 -8.74 11.50
CA GLY A 5 -5.30 -8.52 11.95
C GLY A 5 -4.30 -8.39 10.78
N PRO A 6 -3.06 -7.97 11.06
CA PRO A 6 -2.01 -7.94 10.06
C PRO A 6 -1.79 -9.33 9.48
N MET A 7 -1.65 -9.42 8.15
CA MET A 7 -1.31 -10.67 7.48
C MET A 7 0.22 -10.86 7.39
N ALA A 8 0.68 -12.07 7.06
CA ALA A 8 2.10 -12.30 6.84
C ALA A 8 2.59 -11.50 5.62
N GLN A 9 3.81 -10.99 5.68
CA GLN A 9 4.38 -10.16 4.63
C GLN A 9 4.37 -10.83 3.23
N PRO A 10 4.69 -12.12 3.06
CA PRO A 10 4.59 -12.78 1.76
C PRO A 10 3.16 -12.76 1.21
N ASP A 11 2.16 -12.97 2.07
CA ASP A 11 0.75 -12.93 1.67
C ASP A 11 0.30 -11.50 1.34
N ALA A 12 0.86 -10.50 2.03
CA ALA A 12 0.63 -9.09 1.74
C ALA A 12 1.16 -8.69 0.36
N LEU A 13 2.37 -9.13 0.02
CA LEU A 13 2.97 -8.93 -1.30
C LEU A 13 2.16 -9.64 -2.39
N ALA A 14 1.79 -10.90 -2.16
CA ALA A 14 0.94 -11.65 -3.09
C ALA A 14 -0.42 -10.98 -3.29
N LEU A 15 -1.04 -10.45 -2.23
CA LEU A 15 -2.29 -9.70 -2.34
C LEU A 15 -2.11 -8.43 -3.17
N LEU A 16 -1.04 -7.68 -2.96
CA LEU A 16 -0.73 -6.47 -3.71
C LEU A 16 -0.52 -6.78 -5.21
N GLU A 17 0.27 -7.81 -5.52
CA GLU A 17 0.53 -8.27 -6.90
C GLU A 17 -0.74 -8.77 -7.58
N ASN A 18 -1.54 -9.58 -6.89
CA ASN A 18 -2.83 -10.07 -7.43
C ASN A 18 -3.79 -8.92 -7.77
N LYS A 19 -3.68 -7.79 -7.07
CA LYS A 19 -4.48 -6.61 -7.36
C LYS A 19 -3.88 -5.78 -8.48
N LEU A 20 -2.60 -5.42 -8.40
CA LEU A 20 -1.95 -4.48 -9.34
C LEU A 20 -1.45 -5.11 -10.64
N GLY A 21 -1.28 -6.43 -10.68
CA GLY A 21 -0.48 -7.12 -11.67
C GLY A 21 1.00 -7.19 -11.25
N PRO A 22 1.88 -7.65 -12.15
CA PRO A 22 3.30 -7.89 -11.86
C PRO A 22 3.97 -6.67 -11.24
N LEU A 23 4.60 -6.86 -10.10
CA LEU A 23 5.28 -5.80 -9.36
C LEU A 23 6.69 -5.64 -9.91
N SER A 24 6.98 -4.48 -10.52
CA SER A 24 8.28 -4.22 -11.15
C SER A 24 9.39 -3.97 -10.13
N ASP A 25 9.05 -3.46 -8.96
CA ASP A 25 9.98 -3.15 -7.88
C ASP A 25 9.49 -3.81 -6.58
N THR A 26 10.19 -4.87 -6.18
CA THR A 26 9.87 -5.67 -4.98
C THR A 26 10.18 -4.91 -3.69
N ASP A 27 11.17 -4.01 -3.70
CA ASP A 27 11.54 -3.22 -2.53
C ASP A 27 10.47 -2.16 -2.25
N VAL A 28 10.00 -1.47 -3.28
CA VAL A 28 8.88 -0.52 -3.18
C VAL A 28 7.60 -1.22 -2.75
N ALA A 29 7.32 -2.41 -3.30
CA ALA A 29 6.17 -3.20 -2.90
C ALA A 29 6.24 -3.60 -1.42
N THR A 30 7.42 -4.02 -0.96
CA THR A 30 7.69 -4.38 0.44
C THR A 30 7.47 -3.18 1.36
N ASP A 31 8.06 -2.04 1.03
CA ASP A 31 7.88 -0.79 1.75
C ASP A 31 6.41 -0.35 1.81
N LEU A 32 5.67 -0.54 0.72
CA LEU A 32 4.26 -0.18 0.64
C LEU A 32 3.40 -1.05 1.55
N VAL A 33 3.54 -2.38 1.52
CA VAL A 33 2.74 -3.26 2.39
C VAL A 33 3.08 -3.05 3.87
N GLN A 34 4.34 -2.74 4.19
CA GLN A 34 4.75 -2.38 5.56
C GLN A 34 4.16 -1.05 6.00
N ALA A 35 4.15 -0.02 5.14
CA ALA A 35 3.55 1.27 5.45
C ALA A 35 2.03 1.19 5.66
N LEU A 36 1.39 0.15 5.13
CA LEU A 36 -0.03 -0.16 5.31
C LEU A 36 -0.29 -1.13 6.48
N ASP A 37 0.70 -1.28 7.38
CA ASP A 37 0.66 -2.12 8.58
C ASP A 37 0.29 -3.59 8.29
N LEU A 38 0.57 -4.06 7.07
CA LEU A 38 0.20 -5.39 6.58
C LEU A 38 -1.32 -5.67 6.71
N VAL A 39 -2.17 -4.64 6.74
CA VAL A 39 -3.62 -4.77 6.84
C VAL A 39 -4.19 -5.09 5.45
N PRO A 40 -4.82 -6.27 5.24
CA PRO A 40 -5.29 -6.71 3.92
C PRO A 40 -6.26 -5.73 3.24
N LEU A 41 -7.11 -5.09 4.04
CA LEU A 41 -8.05 -4.09 3.55
C LEU A 41 -7.33 -2.83 3.06
N ALA A 42 -6.33 -2.35 3.80
CA ALA A 42 -5.55 -1.17 3.43
C ALA A 42 -4.76 -1.43 2.13
N ILE A 43 -4.15 -2.61 2.00
CA ILE A 43 -3.45 -3.05 0.79
C ILE A 43 -4.41 -3.09 -0.41
N SER A 44 -5.59 -3.69 -0.24
CA SER A 44 -6.60 -3.77 -1.30
C SER A 44 -7.04 -2.38 -1.76
N GLN A 45 -7.29 -1.46 -0.81
CA GLN A 45 -7.70 -0.09 -1.11
C GLN A 45 -6.59 0.70 -1.83
N ALA A 46 -5.35 0.59 -1.36
CA ALA A 46 -4.19 1.22 -2.01
C ALA A 46 -4.03 0.73 -3.44
N ALA A 47 -4.11 -0.58 -3.67
CA ALA A 47 -4.00 -1.17 -4.99
C ALA A 47 -5.11 -0.68 -5.93
N THR A 48 -6.37 -0.64 -5.47
CA THR A 48 -7.48 -0.10 -6.25
C THR A 48 -7.27 1.37 -6.60
N TYR A 49 -6.80 2.19 -5.66
CA TYR A 49 -6.50 3.60 -5.91
C TYR A 49 -5.42 3.79 -6.97
N ILE A 50 -4.31 3.04 -6.86
CA ILE A 50 -3.19 3.10 -7.81
C ILE A 50 -3.69 2.74 -9.22
N GLN A 51 -4.43 1.63 -9.35
CA GLN A 51 -4.99 1.20 -10.63
C GLN A 51 -5.95 2.22 -11.24
N ALA A 52 -6.89 2.73 -10.43
CA ALA A 52 -7.88 3.71 -10.88
C ALA A 52 -7.25 5.03 -11.36
N ARG A 53 -5.99 5.29 -10.98
CA ARG A 53 -5.24 6.49 -11.35
C ARG A 53 -4.11 6.24 -12.33
N ALA A 54 -3.91 5.02 -12.82
CA ALA A 54 -2.92 4.75 -13.86
C ALA A 54 -3.19 5.60 -15.12
N PRO A 55 -2.16 6.15 -15.80
CA PRO A 55 -0.72 6.06 -15.49
C PRO A 55 -0.22 7.15 -14.53
N ARG A 56 -1.10 8.00 -13.98
CA ARG A 56 -0.74 9.13 -13.11
C ARG A 56 -0.36 8.72 -11.69
N SER A 57 -0.46 7.43 -11.35
CA SER A 57 -0.07 6.83 -10.07
C SER A 57 0.73 5.56 -10.30
N SER A 58 1.65 5.27 -9.38
CA SER A 58 2.42 4.04 -9.27
C SER A 58 2.52 3.63 -7.78
N PRO A 59 2.99 2.42 -7.46
CA PRO A 59 3.35 2.06 -6.09
C PRO A 59 4.32 3.05 -5.42
N GLU A 60 5.39 3.50 -6.11
CA GLU A 60 6.33 4.48 -5.52
C GLU A 60 5.63 5.79 -5.20
N LYS A 61 4.84 6.31 -6.16
CA LYS A 61 4.18 7.60 -6.00
C LYS A 61 3.15 7.57 -4.87
N TYR A 62 2.36 6.51 -4.79
CA TYR A 62 1.39 6.34 -3.72
C TYR A 62 2.08 6.26 -2.35
N LEU A 63 3.16 5.48 -2.24
CA LEU A 63 3.94 5.34 -1.01
C LEU A 63 4.51 6.70 -0.55
N ALA A 64 5.03 7.50 -1.48
CA ALA A 64 5.53 8.84 -1.19
C ALA A 64 4.42 9.77 -0.67
N GLU A 65 3.27 9.81 -1.35
CA GLU A 65 2.09 10.60 -0.95
C GLU A 65 1.55 10.16 0.42
N PHE A 66 1.47 8.85 0.66
CA PHE A 66 1.02 8.27 1.93
C PHE A 66 1.93 8.69 3.09
N ARG A 67 3.26 8.54 2.94
CA ARG A 67 4.26 8.96 3.94
C ARG A 67 4.27 10.48 4.17
N GLU A 68 4.00 11.29 3.15
CA GLU A 68 3.87 12.74 3.31
C GLU A 68 2.63 13.12 4.12
N SER A 69 1.49 12.45 3.88
CA SER A 69 0.25 12.72 4.61
C SER A 69 0.35 12.38 6.10
N GLY A 70 1.03 11.30 6.47
CA GLY A 70 1.30 10.94 7.87
C GLY A 70 2.18 11.98 8.57
N ARG A 71 3.23 12.45 7.89
CA ARG A 71 4.12 13.52 8.39
C ARG A 71 3.42 14.86 8.54
N LYS A 72 2.45 15.18 7.69
CA LYS A 72 1.62 16.40 7.83
C LYS A 72 0.70 16.30 9.04
N ARG A 73 0.09 15.13 9.29
CA ARG A 73 -0.77 14.90 10.45
C ARG A 73 0.00 14.98 11.77
N SER A 74 1.24 14.48 11.84
CA SER A 74 2.05 14.54 13.07
C SER A 74 2.58 15.93 13.41
N ARG A 75 2.68 16.85 12.45
CA ARG A 75 3.10 18.25 12.67
C ARG A 75 1.98 19.16 13.18
N LEU A 76 0.73 18.70 13.13
CA LEU A 76 -0.46 19.45 13.53
C LEU A 76 -0.96 19.06 14.94
N LEU A 77 -0.20 18.23 15.65
CA LEU A 77 -0.44 17.79 17.03
C LEU A 77 0.61 18.40 17.95
#